data_AF-A0A7V4A914-F1
#
_entry.id   AF-A0A7V4A914-F1
#
_cell.length_a   1.000
_cell.length_b   1.000
_cell.length_c   1.000
_cell.angle_alpha   90.00
_cell.angle_beta   90.00
_cell.angle_gamma   90.00
#
_symmetry.space_group_name_H-M   'P 1'
#
loop_
_entity.id
_entity.type
_entity.pdbx_description
1 polymer ?
#
loop_
_entity_poly.entity_id
_entity_poly.type
_entity_poly.pdbx_seq_one_letter_code
_entity_poly.pdbx_strand_id
1 'polypeptide(L)'
;MNTTFGKKILTPPITLKPTFVVCEKEDATFYSGYGIFPKVRPFTDLYLLKKILNSEIMETYISATAKSYRGGWRAYSKTFIENFGIPKLSSKDVEFLKREKDQKAINDFLREIYYERSKIFMTAFIMQ
;
A
#
# COMPACT_ATOMS: atom_id res chain seq x y z
N MET A 1 -24.07 -8.93 3.65
CA MET A 1 -22.95 -9.33 4.54
C MET A 1 -22.29 -8.08 5.06
N ASN A 2 -22.10 -7.97 6.39
CA ASN A 2 -21.44 -6.83 7.00
C ASN A 2 -19.95 -6.85 6.61
N THR A 3 -19.53 -5.94 5.72
CA THR A 3 -18.21 -5.94 5.08
C THR A 3 -17.10 -5.38 5.98
N THR A 4 -17.41 -5.07 7.25
CA THR A 4 -16.51 -4.38 8.18
C THR A 4 -15.83 -5.32 9.18
N PHE A 5 -16.25 -6.59 9.24
CA PHE A 5 -15.66 -7.63 10.08
C PHE A 5 -14.63 -8.49 9.34
N GLY A 6 -13.75 -9.15 10.10
CA GLY A 6 -12.59 -9.87 9.61
C GLY A 6 -11.28 -9.11 9.85
N LYS A 7 -10.17 -9.80 9.62
CA LYS A 7 -8.83 -9.21 9.67
C LYS A 7 -8.69 -8.14 8.59
N LYS A 8 -8.06 -7.02 8.94
CA LYS A 8 -8.05 -5.81 8.11
C LYS A 8 -6.82 -4.96 8.34
N ILE A 9 -6.50 -4.11 7.37
CA ILE A 9 -5.57 -3.00 7.58
C ILE A 9 -6.40 -1.74 7.86
N LEU A 10 -6.04 -1.02 8.92
CA LEU A 10 -6.67 0.25 9.31
C LEU A 10 -5.74 1.42 8.98
N THR A 11 -6.33 2.53 8.56
CA THR A 11 -5.63 3.80 8.36
C THR A 11 -6.48 4.98 8.84
N PRO A 12 -5.89 5.99 9.51
CA PRO A 12 -6.61 7.20 9.87
C PRO A 12 -7.02 7.99 8.62
N PRO A 13 -8.09 8.80 8.68
CA PRO A 13 -8.56 9.54 7.50
C PRO A 13 -7.58 10.64 7.06
N ILE A 14 -6.74 11.12 7.97
CA ILE A 14 -5.72 12.14 7.71
C ILE A 14 -4.47 11.78 8.50
N THR A 15 -3.30 11.82 7.86
CA THR A 15 -1.99 11.61 8.51
C THR A 15 -0.88 12.35 7.77
N LEU A 16 0.24 12.61 8.46
CA LEU A 16 1.44 13.23 7.90
C LEU A 16 2.25 12.26 7.04
N LYS A 17 2.23 10.98 7.40
CA LYS A 17 2.99 9.91 6.75
C LYS A 17 2.10 8.68 6.58
N PRO A 18 2.35 7.80 5.59
CA PRO A 18 1.61 6.57 5.45
C PRO A 18 1.51 5.83 6.79
N THR A 19 0.28 5.57 7.23
CA THR A 19 0.01 4.95 8.53
C THR A 19 -1.03 3.86 8.33
N PHE A 20 -0.54 2.64 8.13
CA PHE A 20 -1.37 1.46 7.89
C PHE A 20 -1.02 0.37 8.90
N VAL A 21 -2.02 -0.07 9.68
CA VAL A 21 -1.83 -1.02 10.80
C VAL A 21 -2.70 -2.24 10.59
N VAL A 22 -2.14 -3.43 10.78
CA VAL A 22 -2.91 -4.68 10.73
C VAL A 22 -3.71 -4.83 12.03
N CYS A 23 -5.01 -5.05 11.88
CA CYS A 23 -5.92 -5.45 12.94
C CYS A 23 -6.26 -6.94 12.77
N GLU A 24 -5.68 -7.77 13.62
CA GLU A 24 -5.92 -9.23 13.65
C GLU A 24 -7.25 -9.60 14.31
N LYS A 25 -7.84 -8.70 15.09
CA LYS A 25 -9.10 -8.92 15.79
C LYS A 25 -10.28 -8.77 14.81
N GLU A 26 -10.92 -9.89 14.48
CA GLU A 26 -11.92 -9.96 13.41
C GLU A 26 -13.24 -9.24 13.75
N ASP A 27 -13.64 -9.30 15.01
CA ASP A 27 -14.84 -8.66 15.58
C ASP A 27 -14.62 -7.19 15.97
N ALA A 28 -13.38 -6.67 15.85
CA ALA A 28 -13.09 -5.28 16.19
C ALA A 28 -13.79 -4.32 15.23
N THR A 29 -14.46 -3.32 15.79
CA THR A 29 -14.97 -2.16 15.04
C THR A 29 -13.95 -1.01 15.09
N PHE A 30 -14.08 -0.06 14.17
CA PHE A 30 -13.29 1.18 14.15
C PHE A 30 -14.22 2.36 13.96
N TYR A 31 -13.97 3.44 14.69
CA TYR A 31 -14.85 4.62 14.71
C TYR A 31 -14.54 5.62 13.59
N SER A 32 -13.25 5.81 13.28
CA SER A 32 -12.78 6.76 12.27
C SER A 32 -11.68 6.14 11.41
N GLY A 33 -11.64 6.54 10.15
CA GLY A 33 -10.70 6.03 9.15
C GLY A 33 -11.29 4.93 8.28
N TYR A 34 -10.42 4.14 7.68
CA TYR A 34 -10.79 3.18 6.64
C TYR A 34 -10.19 1.80 6.92
N GLY A 35 -11.01 0.76 6.68
CA GLY A 35 -10.60 -0.64 6.72
C GLY A 35 -10.36 -1.18 5.32
N ILE A 36 -9.21 -1.82 5.11
CA ILE A 36 -8.82 -2.45 3.84
C ILE A 36 -8.87 -3.97 4.02
N PHE A 37 -9.62 -4.61 3.13
CA PHE A 37 -9.89 -6.05 3.11
C PHE A 37 -9.46 -6.62 1.74
N PRO A 38 -8.18 -6.92 1.55
CA PRO A 38 -7.66 -7.39 0.28
C PRO A 38 -8.20 -8.80 -0.02
N LYS A 39 -8.71 -8.98 -1.25
CA LYS A 39 -9.28 -10.26 -1.71
C LYS A 39 -8.42 -10.99 -2.75
N VAL A 40 -7.36 -10.35 -3.22
CA VAL A 40 -6.52 -10.82 -4.32
C VAL A 40 -5.17 -11.27 -3.77
N ARG A 41 -4.75 -12.50 -4.11
CA ARG A 41 -3.41 -12.99 -3.77
C ARG A 41 -2.35 -12.23 -4.58
N PRO A 42 -1.15 -11.99 -4.03
CA PRO A 42 -0.67 -12.40 -2.71
C PRO A 42 -1.10 -11.49 -1.55
N PHE A 43 -1.82 -10.40 -1.82
CA PHE A 43 -2.11 -9.33 -0.87
C PHE A 43 -3.16 -9.67 0.19
N THR A 44 -3.78 -10.85 0.14
CA THR A 44 -4.51 -11.42 1.27
C THR A 44 -3.62 -11.60 2.51
N ASP A 45 -2.30 -11.67 2.33
CA ASP A 45 -1.32 -11.48 3.40
C ASP A 45 -1.26 -9.98 3.78
N LEU A 46 -1.89 -9.63 4.90
CA LEU A 46 -2.02 -8.24 5.33
C LEU A 46 -0.68 -7.60 5.69
N TYR A 47 0.29 -8.38 6.17
CA TYR A 47 1.61 -7.85 6.53
C TYR A 47 2.45 -7.56 5.29
N LEU A 48 2.30 -8.36 4.23
CA LEU A 48 2.87 -8.07 2.91
C LEU A 48 2.30 -6.75 2.37
N LEU A 49 0.97 -6.62 2.31
CA LEU A 49 0.33 -5.41 1.80
C LEU A 49 0.68 -4.18 2.65
N LYS A 50 0.73 -4.33 3.98
CA LYS A 50 1.13 -3.26 4.91
C LYS A 50 2.50 -2.67 4.56
N LYS A 51 3.47 -3.47 4.11
CA LYS A 51 4.81 -2.96 3.71
C LYS A 51 4.73 -2.04 2.49
N ILE A 52 3.90 -2.40 1.51
CA ILE A 52 3.67 -1.57 0.32
C ILE A 52 2.93 -0.28 0.71
N LEU A 53 1.87 -0.39 1.51
CA LEU A 53 1.06 0.77 1.91
C LEU A 53 1.82 1.73 2.85
N ASN A 54 2.81 1.27 3.62
CA ASN A 54 3.67 2.15 4.42
C ASN A 54 4.99 2.55 3.72
N SER A 55 5.06 2.42 2.39
CA SER A 55 6.27 2.76 1.63
C SER A 55 6.32 4.24 1.24
N GLU A 56 7.51 4.69 0.83
CA GLU A 56 7.69 6.02 0.21
C GLU A 56 6.98 6.16 -1.14
N ILE A 57 6.68 5.05 -1.82
CA ILE A 57 5.88 5.07 -3.05
C ILE A 57 4.43 5.49 -2.73
N MET A 58 3.84 4.95 -1.65
CA MET A 58 2.53 5.41 -1.18
C MET A 58 2.58 6.88 -0.75
N GLU A 59 3.62 7.29 -0.03
CA GLU A 59 3.77 8.70 0.37
C GLU A 59 3.82 9.63 -0.84
N THR A 60 4.61 9.28 -1.85
CA THR A 60 4.74 10.04 -3.10
C THR A 60 3.41 10.10 -3.85
N TYR A 61 2.71 8.97 -3.96
CA TYR A 61 1.40 8.90 -4.59
C TYR A 61 0.36 9.80 -3.91
N ILE A 62 0.24 9.71 -2.58
CA ILE A 62 -0.71 10.53 -1.81
C ILE A 62 -0.33 12.02 -1.87
N SER A 63 0.96 12.33 -1.89
CA SER A 63 1.44 13.70 -2.03
C SER A 63 1.05 14.33 -3.37
N ALA A 64 0.95 13.52 -4.43
CA ALA A 64 0.55 13.98 -5.75
C ALA A 64 -0.97 14.02 -5.96
N THR A 65 -1.72 13.10 -5.33
CA THR A 65 -3.13 12.87 -5.68
C THR A 65 -4.13 13.32 -4.62
N ALA A 66 -3.73 13.34 -3.34
CA ALA A 66 -4.67 13.55 -2.25
C ALA A 66 -4.83 15.01 -1.83
N LYS A 67 -6.01 15.30 -1.28
CA LYS A 67 -6.29 16.59 -0.63
C LYS A 67 -5.27 16.88 0.46
N SER A 68 -4.72 18.09 0.42
CA SER A 68 -3.78 18.61 1.42
C SER A 68 -4.49 19.43 2.49
N TYR A 69 -3.93 19.42 3.70
CA TYR A 69 -4.31 20.26 4.82
C TYR A 69 -3.09 21.02 5.36
N ARG A 70 -3.32 21.96 6.27
CA ARG A 70 -2.24 22.76 6.89
C ARG A 70 -1.23 21.86 7.60
N GLY A 71 0.05 22.25 7.57
CA GLY A 71 1.12 21.52 8.26
C GLY A 71 1.54 20.21 7.58
N GLY A 72 1.23 20.01 6.29
CA GLY A 72 1.67 18.84 5.53
C GLY A 72 0.79 17.60 5.65
N TRP A 73 -0.33 17.69 6.39
CA TRP A 73 -1.29 16.60 6.54
C TRP A 73 -1.99 16.28 5.22
N ARG A 74 -2.15 14.99 4.92
CA ARG A 74 -2.79 14.50 3.69
C ARG A 74 -3.98 13.61 3.99
N ALA A 75 -5.00 13.65 3.12
CA ALA A 75 -6.13 12.73 3.18
C ALA A 75 -5.71 11.31 2.77
N TYR A 76 -6.03 10.32 3.59
CA TYR A 76 -5.91 8.89 3.30
C TYR A 76 -7.31 8.27 3.22
N SER A 77 -8.17 8.88 2.39
CA SER A 77 -9.54 8.42 2.19
C SER A 77 -9.64 7.28 1.19
N LYS A 78 -10.76 6.54 1.24
CA LYS A 78 -11.06 5.45 0.29
C LYS A 78 -10.80 5.84 -1.17
N THR A 79 -11.27 7.01 -1.59
CA THR A 79 -11.15 7.50 -2.98
C THR A 79 -9.70 7.66 -3.44
N PHE A 80 -8.77 7.97 -2.55
CA PHE A 80 -7.35 8.03 -2.91
C PHE A 80 -6.70 6.65 -2.83
N ILE A 81 -6.95 5.90 -1.76
CA ILE A 81 -6.30 4.60 -1.55
C ILE A 81 -6.74 3.57 -2.61
N GLU A 82 -8.01 3.55 -3.00
CA GLU A 82 -8.53 2.57 -3.96
C GLU A 82 -7.94 2.72 -5.38
N ASN A 83 -7.42 3.90 -5.70
CA ASN A 83 -6.78 4.21 -6.97
C ASN A 83 -5.25 4.06 -6.93
N PHE A 84 -4.69 3.62 -5.80
CA PHE A 84 -3.27 3.33 -5.71
C PHE A 84 -2.94 2.04 -6.47
N GLY A 85 -2.05 2.15 -7.47
CA GLY A 85 -1.61 0.99 -8.23
C GLY A 85 -0.75 0.06 -7.38
N ILE A 86 -1.15 -1.21 -7.28
CA ILE A 86 -0.36 -2.27 -6.63
C ILE A 86 0.42 -3.02 -7.72
N PRO A 87 1.72 -3.29 -7.55
CA PRO A 87 2.53 -3.84 -8.62
C PRO A 87 2.28 -5.35 -8.75
N LYS A 88 2.55 -5.89 -9.94
CA LYS A 88 2.66 -7.35 -10.10
C LYS A 88 3.95 -7.81 -9.41
N LEU A 89 3.84 -8.81 -8.53
CA LEU A 89 4.95 -9.39 -7.80
C LEU A 89 5.17 -10.83 -8.25
N SER A 90 6.42 -11.20 -8.54
CA SER A 90 6.83 -12.60 -8.68
C SER A 90 6.89 -13.28 -7.31
N SER A 91 6.99 -14.62 -7.29
CA SER A 91 7.17 -15.37 -6.05
C SER A 91 8.41 -14.92 -5.27
N LYS A 92 9.52 -14.60 -5.97
CA LYS A 92 10.75 -14.10 -5.36
C LYS A 92 10.57 -12.71 -4.73
N ASP A 93 9.81 -11.84 -5.39
CA ASP A 93 9.49 -10.51 -4.87
C ASP A 93 8.66 -10.62 -3.58
N VAL A 94 7.69 -11.53 -3.55
CA VAL A 94 6.87 -11.82 -2.37
C VAL A 94 7.72 -12.38 -1.23
N GLU A 95 8.61 -13.33 -1.51
CA GLU A 95 9.51 -13.91 -0.50
C GLU A 95 10.44 -12.86 0.11
N PHE A 96 11.04 -12.00 -0.72
CA PHE A 96 11.86 -10.89 -0.24
C PHE A 96 11.04 -9.98 0.67
N LEU A 97 9.89 -9.49 0.18
CA LEU A 97 9.05 -8.58 0.94
C LEU A 97 8.51 -9.21 2.23
N LYS A 98 8.31 -10.52 2.32
CA LYS A 98 7.90 -11.18 3.58
C LYS A 98 9.04 -11.20 4.60
N ARG A 99 10.25 -11.54 4.18
CA ARG A 99 11.42 -11.69 5.05
C ARG A 99 12.02 -10.37 5.50
N GLU A 100 12.11 -9.39 4.61
CA GLU A 100 12.82 -8.13 4.86
C GLU A 100 12.10 -7.29 5.92
N LYS A 101 12.86 -6.68 6.83
CA LYS A 101 12.35 -5.82 7.90
C LYS A 101 12.91 -4.40 7.84
N ASP A 102 14.04 -4.19 7.16
CA ASP A 102 14.61 -2.88 6.97
C ASP A 102 13.75 -2.04 6.01
N GLN A 103 13.27 -0.91 6.50
CA GLN A 103 12.34 -0.06 5.74
C GLN A 103 13.02 0.56 4.52
N LYS A 104 14.32 0.88 4.60
CA LYS A 104 15.06 1.45 3.48
C LYS A 104 15.20 0.42 2.36
N ALA A 105 15.59 -0.81 2.67
CA ALA A 105 15.67 -1.91 1.71
C ALA A 105 14.31 -2.20 1.05
N ILE A 106 13.23 -2.17 1.82
CA ILE A 106 11.86 -2.30 1.27
C ILE A 106 11.53 -1.15 0.32
N ASN A 107 11.84 0.09 0.69
CA ASN A 107 11.58 1.26 -0.15
C ASN A 107 12.40 1.23 -1.44
N ASP A 108 13.69 0.88 -1.35
CA ASP A 108 14.58 0.74 -2.51
C ASP A 108 14.08 -0.34 -3.47
N PHE A 109 13.69 -1.50 -2.93
CA PHE A 109 13.08 -2.57 -3.72
C PHE A 109 11.78 -2.15 -4.41
N LEU A 110 10.88 -1.46 -3.69
CA LEU A 110 9.62 -0.99 -4.29
C LEU A 110 9.85 0.07 -5.37
N ARG A 111 10.85 0.94 -5.22
CA ARG A 111 11.23 1.89 -6.29
C ARG A 111 11.65 1.17 -7.57
N GLU A 112 12.48 0.12 -7.46
CA GLU A 112 12.87 -0.71 -8.61
C GLU A 112 11.65 -1.31 -9.32
N ILE A 113 10.73 -1.90 -8.53
CA ILE A 113 9.50 -2.54 -9.04
C ILE A 113 8.62 -1.52 -9.79
N TYR A 114 8.39 -0.35 -9.21
CA TYR A 114 7.47 0.64 -9.77
C TYR A 114 8.07 1.44 -10.92
N TYR A 115 9.36 1.78 -10.89
CA TYR A 115 9.97 2.68 -11.87
C TYR A 115 10.86 1.97 -12.89
N GLU A 116 11.68 1.00 -12.46
CA GLU A 116 12.72 0.43 -13.32
C GLU A 116 12.17 -0.73 -14.14
N ARG A 117 11.41 -1.63 -13.52
CA ARG A 117 10.74 -2.73 -14.24
C ARG A 117 9.61 -2.23 -15.15
N SER A 118 8.96 -1.13 -14.77
CA SER A 118 8.00 -0.41 -15.64
C SER A 118 8.66 0.11 -16.91
N LYS A 119 9.83 0.75 -16.79
CA LYS A 119 10.59 1.25 -17.94
C LYS A 119 11.03 0.12 -18.87
N ILE A 120 11.57 -0.97 -18.31
CA ILE A 120 11.99 -2.14 -19.11
C ILE A 120 10.81 -2.71 -19.90
N PHE A 121 9.63 -2.83 -19.28
CA PHE A 121 8.42 -3.29 -19.98
C PHE A 121 8.01 -2.34 -21.11
N MET A 122 8.05 -1.02 -20.86
CA MET A 122 7.69 -0.01 -21.86
C MET A 122 8.70 0.03 -23.02
N THR A 123 10.01 -0.09 -22.76
CA THR A 123 11.03 -0.21 -23.80
C THR A 123 10.86 -1.48 -24.62
N ALA A 124 10.61 -2.63 -23.98
CA ALA A 124 10.36 -3.90 -24.66
C ALA A 124 9.08 -3.90 -25.51
N PHE A 125 8.08 -3.10 -25.14
CA PHE A 125 6.84 -2.93 -25.90
C PHE A 125 7.01 -2.01 -27.11
N ILE A 126 7.80 -0.94 -27.00
CA ILE A 126 8.03 0.03 -28.09
C ILE A 126 8.97 -0.52 -29.18
N MET A 127 9.80 -1.52 -28.84
CA MET A 127 10.77 -2.12 -29.76
C MET A 127 10.24 -3.32 -30.58
N GLN A 128 8.92 -3.56 -30.59
CA GLN A 128 8.24 -4.53 -31.47
C GLN A 128 7.51 -3.79 -32.59
#